data_AF-A0A9J7JKU1-F1
#
_entry.id   AF-A0A9J7JKU1-F1
#
_cell.length_a   1.000
_cell.length_b   1.000
_cell.length_c   1.000
_cell.angle_alpha   90.00
_cell.angle_beta   90.00
_cell.angle_gamma   90.00
#
_symmetry.space_group_name_H-M   'P 1'
#
loop_
_entity.id
_entity.type
_entity.pdbx_description
1 polymer ?
#
loop_
_entity_poly.entity_id
_entity_poly.type
_entity_poly.pdbx_seq_one_letter_code
_entity_poly.pdbx_strand_id
1 'polypeptide(L)'
;MWPLVAALLLGSCCCGSAQLLFSNVKSVEFTKCNETVVIPCIVLNVEAQSTEEMYVKWKLNKTYIFIYDGSKNNSTVETNFTSAKISVSDLLKGDASLKMERQQAVLGNYTCEVTELSREGKTVIELKYRMDSIPDQGSDCSYHTTPTPAGDEKEKGGCKLASWFSPNEKILIVIFPILAILLFWGKFGILTLKYKSTRTNKRIILLLVAGLVLTVIVVVGAILLIPGENPVKSASGLGLIVISIGTLILLQYNVFMTAFGMTSFTIAILITQVLGYVLALVGLCLCIMACEPVHGPLLISGLGIIALAELLGLVYMKFVASNQRTIQPPRNK
;
A
#
# COMPACT_ATOMS: atom_id res chain seq x y z
N MET A 1 2.90 34.33 17.01
CA MET A 1 2.04 34.51 15.83
C MET A 1 2.65 33.97 14.52
N TRP A 2 3.69 33.13 14.58
CA TRP A 2 4.28 32.48 13.39
C TRP A 2 3.74 31.09 12.98
N PRO A 3 3.03 30.30 13.82
CA PRO A 3 2.57 28.97 13.38
C PRO A 3 1.30 29.01 12.51
N LEU A 4 0.53 30.11 12.55
CA LEU A 4 -0.69 30.28 11.73
C LEU A 4 -0.38 30.61 10.25
N VAL A 5 0.73 31.30 9.99
CA VAL A 5 1.16 31.65 8.62
C VAL A 5 1.69 30.42 7.87
N ALA A 6 2.37 29.50 8.57
CA ALA A 6 2.81 28.23 7.97
C ALA A 6 1.62 27.30 7.64
N ALA A 7 0.56 27.31 8.45
CA ALA A 7 -0.66 26.56 8.19
C ALA A 7 -1.46 27.12 6.99
N LEU A 8 -1.45 28.44 6.80
CA LEU A 8 -2.10 29.10 5.65
C LEU A 8 -1.34 28.89 4.33
N LEU A 9 -0.01 28.78 4.36
CA LEU A 9 0.79 28.50 3.15
C LEU A 9 0.69 27.04 2.67
N LEU A 10 0.37 26.09 3.57
CA LEU A 10 0.11 24.68 3.20
C LEU A 10 -1.30 24.45 2.65
N GLY A 11 -2.22 25.41 2.80
CA GLY A 11 -3.59 25.33 2.29
C GLY A 11 -3.78 25.82 0.84
N SER A 12 -2.75 26.42 0.22
CA SER A 12 -2.88 27.12 -1.08
C SER A 12 -2.25 26.38 -2.27
N CYS A 13 -2.08 25.06 -2.19
CA CYS A 13 -1.50 24.25 -3.27
C CYS A 13 -2.45 23.16 -3.80
N CYS A 14 -3.76 23.42 -3.78
CA CYS A 14 -4.78 22.55 -4.39
C CYS A 14 -5.38 23.19 -5.66
N CYS A 15 -4.52 23.65 -6.56
CA CYS A 15 -4.87 23.78 -7.98
C CYS A 15 -4.14 22.67 -8.74
N GLY A 16 -4.44 21.41 -8.38
CA GLY A 16 -4.09 20.27 -9.21
C GLY A 16 -5.23 20.01 -10.17
N SER A 17 -5.02 20.21 -11.48
CA SER A 17 -5.87 19.58 -12.48
C SER A 17 -5.87 18.08 -12.18
N ALA A 18 -7.00 17.56 -11.69
CA ALA A 18 -7.14 16.15 -11.41
C ALA A 18 -7.01 15.38 -12.74
N GLN A 19 -5.87 14.71 -12.95
CA GLN A 19 -5.65 13.83 -14.09
C GLN A 19 -6.31 12.47 -13.86
N LEU A 20 -6.61 11.74 -14.93
CA LEU A 20 -7.08 10.36 -14.81
C LEU A 20 -5.95 9.44 -14.33
N LEU A 21 -6.25 8.60 -13.36
CA LEU A 21 -5.35 7.61 -12.77
C LEU A 21 -5.64 6.25 -13.40
N PHE A 22 -4.60 5.58 -13.90
CA PHE A 22 -4.72 4.28 -14.54
C PHE A 22 -4.11 3.18 -13.67
N SER A 23 -4.65 1.96 -13.79
CA SER A 23 -4.02 0.76 -13.23
C SER A 23 -2.64 0.54 -13.86
N ASN A 24 -1.68 0.11 -13.04
CA ASN A 24 -0.28 -0.05 -13.43
C ASN A 24 -0.06 -1.41 -14.11
N VAL A 25 -0.52 -1.53 -15.36
CA VAL A 25 -0.26 -2.70 -16.20
C VAL A 25 0.76 -2.33 -17.29
N LYS A 26 1.94 -2.95 -17.25
CA LYS A 26 3.02 -2.67 -18.21
C LYS A 26 2.97 -3.56 -19.44
N SER A 27 2.54 -4.81 -19.27
CA SER A 27 2.46 -5.78 -20.37
C SER A 27 1.41 -6.83 -20.11
N VAL A 28 0.87 -7.39 -21.20
CA VAL A 28 -0.06 -8.52 -21.16
C VAL A 28 0.44 -9.61 -22.10
N GLU A 29 0.31 -10.87 -21.67
CA GLU A 29 0.73 -12.03 -22.43
C GLU A 29 -0.49 -12.81 -22.92
N PHE A 30 -0.44 -13.30 -24.16
CA PHE A 30 -1.42 -14.25 -24.70
C PHE A 30 -0.72 -15.46 -25.30
N THR A 31 -1.45 -16.57 -25.37
CA THR A 31 -0.96 -17.87 -25.86
C THR A 31 -1.73 -18.30 -27.11
N LYS A 32 -1.34 -19.44 -27.70
CA LYS A 32 -2.07 -20.08 -28.80
C LYS A 32 -3.51 -20.45 -28.42
N CYS A 33 -3.78 -20.72 -27.14
CA CYS A 33 -5.08 -21.15 -26.64
C CYS A 33 -6.08 -20.00 -26.46
N ASN A 34 -5.63 -18.75 -26.50
CA ASN A 34 -6.51 -17.60 -26.36
C ASN A 34 -7.32 -17.37 -27.65
N GLU A 35 -8.63 -17.54 -27.61
CA GLU A 35 -9.50 -17.15 -28.74
C GLU A 35 -9.57 -15.62 -28.90
N THR A 36 -9.63 -14.91 -27.77
CA THR A 36 -9.67 -13.45 -27.71
C THR A 36 -8.53 -12.90 -26.87
N VAL A 37 -8.00 -11.75 -27.28
CA VAL A 37 -6.97 -11.00 -26.57
C VAL A 37 -7.64 -9.79 -25.94
N VAL A 38 -7.35 -9.60 -24.64
CA VAL A 38 -7.84 -8.46 -23.85
C VAL A 38 -6.64 -7.64 -23.41
N ILE A 39 -6.59 -6.38 -23.85
CA ILE A 39 -5.57 -5.42 -23.45
C ILE A 39 -6.19 -4.50 -22.39
N PRO A 40 -5.76 -4.61 -21.12
CA PRO A 40 -6.42 -3.91 -20.03
C PRO A 40 -6.16 -2.40 -20.08
N CYS A 41 -7.21 -1.61 -19.86
CA CYS A 41 -7.11 -0.19 -19.60
C CYS A 41 -8.14 0.19 -18.53
N ILE A 42 -7.68 0.23 -17.28
CA ILE A 42 -8.54 0.46 -16.13
C ILE A 42 -8.24 1.84 -15.54
N VAL A 43 -9.25 2.70 -15.50
CA VAL A 43 -9.23 4.03 -14.90
C VAL A 43 -9.78 3.93 -13.48
N LEU A 44 -9.03 4.40 -12.49
CA LEU A 44 -9.30 4.18 -11.08
C LEU A 44 -10.22 5.26 -10.46
N ASN A 45 -10.30 6.43 -11.07
CA ASN A 45 -10.99 7.60 -10.53
C ASN A 45 -12.02 8.18 -11.50
N VAL A 46 -12.82 7.33 -12.14
CA VAL A 46 -13.96 7.76 -12.96
C VAL A 46 -15.04 8.40 -12.08
N GLU A 47 -15.52 9.56 -12.50
CA GLU A 47 -16.60 10.33 -11.84
C GLU A 47 -17.80 10.57 -12.77
N ALA A 48 -17.67 10.27 -14.07
CA ALA A 48 -18.71 10.45 -15.06
C ALA A 48 -19.98 9.68 -14.72
N GLN A 49 -21.10 10.35 -14.90
CA GLN A 49 -22.43 9.78 -14.64
C GLN A 49 -23.05 9.18 -15.91
N SER A 50 -22.52 9.55 -17.08
CA SER A 50 -23.00 9.11 -18.38
C SER A 50 -21.85 8.70 -19.29
N THR A 51 -22.07 7.66 -20.10
CA THR A 51 -21.11 7.24 -21.14
C THR A 51 -20.99 8.27 -22.26
N GLU A 52 -21.91 9.23 -22.34
CA GLU A 52 -21.87 10.33 -23.31
C GLU A 52 -20.69 11.28 -23.08
N GLU A 53 -20.20 11.34 -21.85
CA GLU A 53 -19.09 12.19 -21.39
C GLU A 53 -17.72 11.51 -21.56
N MET A 54 -17.71 10.30 -22.11
CA MET A 54 -16.53 9.46 -22.25
C MET A 54 -16.05 9.42 -23.70
N TYR A 55 -14.74 9.52 -23.88
CA TYR A 55 -14.09 9.38 -25.17
C TYR A 55 -12.87 8.49 -25.03
N VAL A 56 -12.84 7.37 -25.75
CA VAL A 56 -11.79 6.35 -25.62
C VAL A 56 -11.10 6.15 -26.95
N LYS A 57 -9.77 6.22 -26.97
CA LYS A 57 -8.96 5.96 -28.15
C LYS A 57 -7.92 4.90 -27.82
N TRP A 58 -7.80 3.92 -28.70
CA TRP A 58 -6.73 2.94 -28.70
C TRP A 58 -5.83 3.15 -29.89
N LYS A 59 -4.54 3.20 -29.62
CA LYS A 59 -3.49 3.48 -30.60
C LYS A 59 -2.44 2.39 -30.55
N LEU A 60 -2.19 1.76 -31.69
CA LEU A 60 -1.06 0.86 -31.85
C LEU A 60 0.04 1.61 -32.58
N ASN A 61 1.21 1.73 -31.95
CA ASN A 61 2.32 2.55 -32.43
C ASN A 61 1.93 4.03 -32.64
N LYS A 62 1.54 4.41 -33.86
CA LYS A 62 1.17 5.78 -34.25
C LYS A 62 -0.24 5.92 -34.83
N THR A 63 -0.95 4.81 -35.04
CA THR A 63 -2.26 4.80 -35.71
C THR A 63 -3.34 4.43 -34.70
N TYR A 64 -4.45 5.18 -34.71
CA TYR A 64 -5.62 4.82 -33.93
C TYR A 64 -6.29 3.62 -34.57
N ILE A 65 -6.41 2.53 -33.82
CA ILE A 65 -7.01 1.28 -34.29
C ILE A 65 -8.47 1.16 -33.88
N PHE A 66 -8.85 1.89 -32.83
CA PHE A 66 -10.21 1.90 -32.28
C PHE A 66 -10.46 3.25 -31.59
N ILE A 67 -11.62 3.83 -31.82
CA ILE A 67 -12.08 5.07 -31.21
C ILE A 67 -13.54 4.89 -30.82
N TYR A 68 -13.90 5.20 -29.59
CA TYR A 68 -15.28 5.28 -29.12
C TYR A 68 -15.61 6.72 -28.75
N ASP A 69 -16.68 7.24 -29.34
CA ASP A 69 -17.22 8.57 -29.10
C ASP A 69 -18.54 8.44 -28.35
N GLY A 70 -18.51 8.72 -27.03
CA GLY A 70 -19.67 8.65 -26.15
C GLY A 70 -20.82 9.55 -26.60
N SER A 71 -20.52 10.75 -27.09
CA SER A 71 -21.52 11.72 -27.52
C SER A 71 -22.37 11.23 -28.69
N LYS A 72 -21.81 10.34 -29.52
CA LYS A 72 -22.47 9.71 -30.67
C LYS A 72 -22.89 8.27 -30.39
N ASN A 73 -22.49 7.73 -29.24
CA ASN A 73 -22.61 6.33 -28.89
C ASN A 73 -22.16 5.39 -30.04
N ASN A 74 -21.00 5.70 -30.64
CA ASN A 74 -20.52 4.98 -31.81
C ASN A 74 -19.01 4.72 -31.72
N SER A 75 -18.57 3.60 -32.28
CA SER A 75 -17.17 3.21 -32.37
C SER A 75 -16.68 3.24 -33.82
N THR A 76 -15.54 3.88 -34.05
CA THR A 76 -14.80 3.82 -35.32
C THR A 76 -13.65 2.83 -35.15
N VAL A 77 -13.55 1.89 -36.08
CA VAL A 77 -12.56 0.80 -36.02
C VAL A 77 -11.76 0.78 -37.32
N GLU A 78 -10.45 0.61 -37.19
CA GLU A 78 -9.54 0.51 -38.33
C GLU A 78 -9.76 -0.81 -39.10
N THR A 79 -9.56 -0.78 -40.42
CA THR A 79 -9.91 -1.90 -41.32
C THR A 79 -9.22 -3.23 -40.98
N ASN A 80 -8.01 -3.18 -40.43
CA ASN A 80 -7.25 -4.36 -40.03
C ASN A 80 -7.63 -4.89 -38.63
N PHE A 81 -8.51 -4.20 -37.90
CA PHE A 81 -8.86 -4.47 -36.52
C PHE A 81 -10.38 -4.58 -36.31
N THR A 82 -11.13 -5.05 -37.30
CA THR A 82 -12.61 -5.09 -37.27
C THR A 82 -13.22 -5.82 -36.07
N SER A 83 -12.50 -6.75 -35.44
CA SER A 83 -12.95 -7.46 -34.24
C SER A 83 -12.77 -6.65 -32.94
N ALA A 84 -12.07 -5.51 -33.00
CA ALA A 84 -11.75 -4.68 -31.86
C ALA A 84 -13.01 -4.01 -31.28
N LYS A 85 -13.25 -4.23 -29.99
CA LYS A 85 -14.40 -3.69 -29.26
C LYS A 85 -14.05 -3.43 -27.80
N ILE A 86 -14.83 -2.55 -27.18
CA ILE A 86 -14.81 -2.29 -25.74
C ILE A 86 -16.19 -2.61 -25.14
N SER A 87 -16.25 -2.73 -23.82
CA SER A 87 -17.52 -2.90 -23.10
C SER A 87 -18.05 -1.53 -22.67
N VAL A 88 -18.97 -0.95 -23.46
CA VAL A 88 -19.49 0.42 -23.20
C VAL A 88 -20.10 0.54 -21.80
N SER A 89 -20.81 -0.48 -21.33
CA SER A 89 -21.42 -0.50 -19.99
C SER A 89 -20.40 -0.50 -18.84
N ASP A 90 -19.17 -0.96 -19.10
CA ASP A 90 -18.12 -1.02 -18.08
C ASP A 90 -17.25 0.24 -18.06
N LEU A 91 -17.43 1.18 -19.00
CA LEU A 91 -16.74 2.48 -19.00
C LEU A 91 -17.04 3.30 -17.74
N LEU A 92 -18.29 3.28 -17.26
CA LEU A 92 -18.67 3.96 -16.01
C LEU A 92 -18.07 3.31 -14.77
N LYS A 93 -17.58 2.07 -14.89
CA LYS A 93 -16.82 1.37 -13.84
C LYS A 93 -15.31 1.56 -14.00
N GLY A 94 -14.89 2.35 -14.99
CA GLY A 94 -13.48 2.59 -15.30
C GLY A 94 -12.83 1.55 -16.22
N ASP A 95 -13.57 0.61 -16.81
CA ASP A 95 -12.98 -0.38 -17.71
C ASP A 95 -13.10 0.05 -19.18
N ALA A 96 -11.97 0.50 -19.74
CA ALA A 96 -11.80 0.85 -21.15
C ALA A 96 -10.98 -0.19 -21.93
N SER A 97 -10.93 -1.44 -21.43
CA SER A 97 -10.10 -2.51 -22.00
C SER A 97 -10.50 -2.88 -23.43
N LEU A 98 -9.50 -3.05 -24.29
CA LEU A 98 -9.69 -3.44 -25.69
C LEU A 98 -9.76 -4.95 -25.81
N LYS A 99 -10.82 -5.46 -26.44
CA LYS A 99 -11.00 -6.87 -26.76
C LYS A 99 -10.94 -7.05 -28.27
N MET A 100 -10.14 -7.99 -28.75
CA MET A 100 -10.06 -8.33 -30.18
C MET A 100 -9.77 -9.82 -30.37
N GLU A 101 -10.05 -10.34 -31.56
CA GLU A 101 -9.69 -11.70 -31.93
C GLU A 101 -8.18 -11.87 -32.00
N ARG A 102 -7.69 -13.06 -31.61
CA ARG A 102 -6.25 -13.36 -31.59
C ARG A 102 -5.57 -13.12 -32.93
N GLN A 103 -6.27 -13.38 -34.04
CA GLN A 103 -5.73 -13.25 -35.40
C GLN A 103 -5.42 -11.79 -35.77
N GLN A 104 -6.11 -10.83 -35.16
CA GLN A 104 -5.91 -9.39 -35.38
C GLN A 104 -5.03 -8.76 -34.29
N ALA A 105 -4.67 -9.51 -33.24
CA ALA A 105 -3.82 -9.03 -32.16
C ALA A 105 -2.35 -9.01 -32.61
N VAL A 106 -1.81 -7.81 -32.83
CA VAL A 106 -0.44 -7.60 -33.30
C VAL A 106 0.47 -7.26 -32.14
N LEU A 107 1.64 -7.90 -32.06
CA LEU A 107 2.61 -7.60 -31.00
C LEU A 107 3.11 -6.15 -31.07
N GLY A 108 3.20 -5.50 -29.92
CA GLY A 108 3.67 -4.11 -29.84
C GLY A 108 3.09 -3.32 -28.69
N ASN A 109 3.31 -2.01 -28.76
CA ASN A 109 2.89 -1.07 -27.72
C ASN A 109 1.52 -0.46 -28.07
N TYR A 110 0.54 -0.80 -27.27
CA TYR A 110 -0.80 -0.24 -27.33
C TYR A 110 -0.92 0.91 -26.34
N THR A 111 -1.34 2.07 -26.81
CA THR A 111 -1.64 3.24 -25.98
C THR A 111 -3.15 3.36 -25.85
N CYS A 112 -3.62 3.36 -24.62
CA CYS A 112 -5.00 3.72 -24.27
C CYS A 112 -5.02 5.19 -23.89
N GLU A 113 -5.87 5.99 -24.53
CA GLU A 113 -6.14 7.38 -24.17
C GLU A 113 -7.62 7.48 -23.79
N VAL A 114 -7.89 7.95 -22.58
CA VAL A 114 -9.24 8.17 -22.08
C VAL A 114 -9.40 9.65 -21.78
N THR A 115 -10.50 10.21 -22.26
CA THR A 115 -10.96 11.54 -21.92
C THR A 115 -12.32 11.41 -21.26
N GLU A 116 -12.46 12.06 -20.11
CA GLU A 116 -13.67 12.11 -19.31
C GLU A 116 -13.94 13.59 -19.01
N LEU A 117 -15.01 14.15 -19.58
CA LEU A 117 -15.28 15.60 -19.54
C LEU A 117 -14.04 16.39 -19.99
N SER A 118 -13.42 17.15 -19.07
CA SER A 118 -12.20 17.93 -19.29
C SER A 118 -10.92 17.22 -18.80
N ARG A 119 -11.03 16.01 -18.25
CA ARG A 119 -9.91 15.22 -17.72
C ARG A 119 -9.41 14.29 -18.81
N GLU A 120 -8.10 14.26 -18.99
CA GLU A 120 -7.45 13.37 -19.95
C GLU A 120 -6.41 12.54 -19.23
N GLY A 121 -6.18 11.33 -19.74
CA GLY A 121 -5.00 10.58 -19.39
C GLY A 121 -4.75 9.43 -20.35
N LYS A 122 -3.55 8.86 -20.24
CA LYS A 122 -3.09 7.82 -21.14
C LYS A 122 -2.19 6.82 -20.44
N THR A 123 -2.21 5.59 -20.92
CA THR A 123 -1.32 4.52 -20.46
C THR A 123 -0.85 3.67 -21.66
N VAL A 124 0.31 3.03 -21.52
CA VAL A 124 0.92 2.20 -22.57
C VAL A 124 1.11 0.79 -22.05
N ILE A 125 0.59 -0.18 -22.79
CA ILE A 125 0.65 -1.61 -22.47
C ILE A 125 1.34 -2.34 -23.63
N GLU A 126 2.36 -3.13 -23.30
CA GLU A 126 3.06 -3.98 -24.27
C GLU A 126 2.35 -5.34 -24.40
N LEU A 127 1.91 -5.70 -25.61
CA LEU A 127 1.33 -7.00 -25.90
C LEU A 127 2.43 -8.00 -26.30
N LYS A 128 2.55 -9.08 -25.53
CA LYS A 128 3.56 -10.14 -25.70
C LYS A 128 2.92 -11.48 -26.05
N TYR A 129 3.63 -12.27 -26.85
CA TYR A 129 3.27 -13.66 -27.10
C TYR A 129 4.12 -14.57 -26.22
N ARG A 130 3.48 -15.45 -25.45
CA ARG A 130 4.19 -16.50 -24.72
C ARG A 130 4.32 -17.74 -25.61
N MET A 131 5.55 -18.09 -25.97
CA MET A 131 5.88 -19.36 -26.63
C MET A 131 6.02 -20.44 -25.56
N ASP A 132 5.07 -21.37 -25.46
CA ASP A 132 5.23 -22.53 -24.59
C ASP A 132 6.27 -23.48 -25.21
N SER A 133 7.52 -23.38 -24.74
CA SER A 133 8.63 -24.22 -25.20
C SER A 133 8.70 -25.51 -24.38
N ILE A 134 7.89 -26.51 -24.75
CA ILE A 134 8.20 -27.93 -24.50
C ILE A 134 7.79 -28.73 -25.74
N PRO A 135 8.72 -29.35 -26.48
CA PRO A 135 8.37 -30.34 -27.48
C PRO A 135 8.22 -31.67 -26.74
N ASP A 136 7.01 -31.99 -26.29
CA ASP A 136 6.53 -33.37 -26.32
C ASP A 136 5.03 -33.44 -25.98
N GLN A 137 4.31 -34.13 -26.87
CA GLN A 137 2.91 -34.56 -26.78
C GLN A 137 1.79 -33.50 -26.79
N GLY A 138 1.24 -33.30 -27.98
CA GLY A 138 -0.20 -33.06 -28.21
C GLY A 138 -0.80 -31.81 -27.59
N SER A 139 -0.66 -30.65 -28.26
CA SER A 139 -1.39 -29.44 -27.89
C SER A 139 -2.87 -29.56 -28.27
N ASP A 140 -3.65 -30.22 -27.42
CA ASP A 140 -5.11 -30.07 -27.44
C ASP A 140 -5.46 -28.93 -26.48
N CYS A 141 -6.06 -27.86 -27.01
CA CYS A 141 -6.61 -26.78 -26.19
C CYS A 141 -7.81 -27.37 -25.43
N SER A 142 -7.58 -28.02 -24.30
CA SER A 142 -8.65 -28.66 -23.53
C SER A 142 -9.71 -27.61 -23.18
N TYR A 143 -10.88 -27.75 -23.78
CA TYR A 143 -12.06 -26.92 -23.55
C TYR A 143 -12.46 -27.00 -22.08
N HIS A 144 -12.02 -26.04 -21.27
CA HIS A 144 -12.72 -25.74 -20.03
C HIS A 144 -13.94 -24.89 -20.39
N THR A 145 -15.06 -25.59 -20.55
CA THR A 145 -16.39 -25.01 -20.69
C THR A 145 -16.67 -24.04 -19.54
N THR A 146 -17.19 -22.88 -19.93
CA THR A 146 -17.88 -21.87 -19.14
C THR A 146 -18.73 -22.48 -18.01
N PRO A 147 -18.66 -22.00 -16.76
CA PRO A 147 -19.71 -22.26 -15.78
C PRO A 147 -20.77 -21.15 -15.84
N THR A 148 -21.94 -21.45 -16.42
CA THR A 148 -23.20 -20.73 -16.18
C THR A 148 -23.81 -21.21 -14.84
N PRO A 149 -24.66 -20.39 -14.18
CA PRO A 149 -24.84 -20.40 -12.74
C PRO A 149 -25.95 -21.34 -12.27
N ALA A 150 -25.69 -22.11 -11.22
CA ALA A 150 -26.68 -22.54 -10.22
C ALA A 150 -25.99 -23.34 -9.11
N GLY A 151 -26.37 -23.05 -7.87
CA GLY A 151 -26.15 -23.95 -6.74
C GLY A 151 -25.13 -23.43 -5.74
N ASP A 152 -25.63 -23.03 -4.58
CA ASP A 152 -24.90 -22.74 -3.37
C ASP A 152 -23.84 -23.81 -3.05
N GLU A 153 -22.58 -23.39 -2.97
CA GLU A 153 -21.61 -24.00 -2.07
C GLU A 153 -20.54 -22.96 -1.70
N LYS A 154 -20.55 -22.58 -0.41
CA LYS A 154 -19.56 -21.71 0.22
C LYS A 154 -18.22 -22.45 0.26
N GLU A 155 -17.26 -22.08 -0.60
CA GLU A 155 -15.86 -22.38 -0.30
C GLU A 155 -14.88 -21.29 -0.78
N LYS A 156 -14.23 -20.71 0.22
CA LYS A 156 -13.04 -19.82 0.26
C LYS A 156 -12.44 -19.39 -1.09
N GLY A 157 -12.78 -18.17 -1.49
CA GLY A 157 -12.05 -17.41 -2.50
C GLY A 157 -10.61 -17.12 -2.05
N GLY A 158 -9.65 -17.86 -2.63
CA GLY A 158 -8.25 -17.48 -2.61
C GLY A 158 -7.97 -16.46 -3.71
N CYS A 159 -7.77 -15.19 -3.37
CA CYS A 159 -7.21 -14.21 -4.29
C CYS A 159 -5.83 -14.68 -4.76
N LYS A 160 -5.64 -14.79 -6.08
CA LYS A 160 -4.31 -14.96 -6.68
C LYS A 160 -3.45 -13.76 -6.29
N LEU A 161 -2.44 -14.02 -5.47
CA LEU A 161 -1.69 -13.01 -4.75
C LEU A 161 -0.63 -12.33 -5.64
N ALA A 162 -1.05 -11.40 -6.48
CA ALA A 162 -0.14 -10.42 -7.07
C ALA A 162 0.57 -9.67 -5.93
N SER A 163 1.88 -9.40 -6.03
CA SER A 163 2.68 -8.81 -4.95
C SER A 163 2.02 -7.57 -4.32
N TRP A 164 1.57 -7.68 -3.05
CA TRP A 164 0.71 -6.70 -2.35
C TRP A 164 1.29 -5.30 -2.18
N PHE A 165 2.61 -5.16 -2.34
CA PHE A 165 3.32 -3.92 -2.12
C PHE A 165 4.44 -3.83 -3.14
N SER A 166 4.65 -2.61 -3.65
CA SER A 166 5.82 -2.31 -4.46
C SER A 166 7.10 -2.48 -3.61
N PRO A 167 8.27 -2.81 -4.21
CA PRO A 167 9.51 -3.02 -3.45
C PRO A 167 9.88 -1.88 -2.50
N ASN A 168 9.65 -0.62 -2.91
CA ASN A 168 9.85 0.57 -2.08
C ASN A 168 8.92 0.61 -0.84
N GLU A 169 7.66 0.23 -1.00
CA GLU A 169 6.68 0.17 0.08
C GLU A 169 7.04 -0.93 1.10
N LYS A 170 7.47 -2.10 0.61
CA LYS A 170 7.97 -3.18 1.48
C LYS A 170 9.16 -2.75 2.32
N ILE A 171 10.08 -1.99 1.71
CA ILE A 171 11.24 -1.43 2.43
C ILE A 171 10.77 -0.51 3.55
N LEU A 172 9.80 0.38 3.30
CA LEU A 172 9.27 1.28 4.33
C LEU A 172 8.55 0.53 5.46
N ILE A 173 7.75 -0.49 5.13
CA ILE A 173 7.04 -1.33 6.11
C ILE A 173 8.03 -2.06 7.04
N VAL A 174 9.23 -2.39 6.56
CA VAL A 174 10.29 -3.01 7.37
C VAL A 174 11.09 -1.98 8.16
N ILE A 175 11.46 -0.85 7.53
CA ILE A 175 12.30 0.17 8.16
C ILE A 175 11.61 0.85 9.33
N PHE A 176 10.33 1.23 9.21
CA PHE A 176 9.64 1.98 10.27
C PHE A 176 9.56 1.22 11.60
N PRO A 177 9.15 -0.06 11.65
CA PRO A 177 9.16 -0.86 12.88
C PRO A 177 10.58 -1.06 13.46
N ILE A 178 11.59 -1.30 12.61
CA ILE A 178 12.98 -1.43 13.06
C ILE A 178 13.44 -0.13 13.72
N LEU A 179 13.16 1.02 13.08
CA LEU A 179 13.48 2.33 13.64
C LEU A 179 12.76 2.56 14.96
N ALA A 180 11.47 2.24 15.06
CA ALA A 180 10.70 2.36 16.30
C ALA A 180 11.30 1.54 17.45
N ILE A 181 11.77 0.32 17.16
CA ILE A 181 12.47 -0.54 18.14
C ILE A 181 13.78 0.08 18.59
N LEU A 182 14.61 0.56 17.64
CA LEU A 182 15.88 1.20 17.98
C LEU A 182 15.67 2.42 18.87
N LEU A 183 14.63 3.22 18.59
CA LEU A 183 14.24 4.37 19.41
C LEU A 183 13.76 3.96 20.81
N PHE A 184 13.00 2.86 20.93
CA PHE A 184 12.62 2.28 22.23
C PHE A 184 13.84 1.84 23.05
N TRP A 185 14.81 1.15 22.44
CA TRP A 185 16.05 0.78 23.14
C TRP A 185 16.86 2.00 23.55
N GLY A 186 16.89 3.06 22.73
CA GLY A 186 17.50 4.34 23.10
C GLY A 186 16.86 4.95 24.36
N LYS A 187 15.53 4.95 24.42
CA LYS A 187 14.76 5.42 25.59
C LYS A 187 15.06 4.59 26.83
N PHE A 188 15.05 3.27 26.69
CA PHE A 188 15.38 2.33 27.75
C PHE A 188 16.84 2.49 28.24
N GLY A 189 17.78 2.77 27.34
CA GLY A 189 19.16 3.09 27.66
C GLY A 189 19.30 4.34 28.53
N ILE A 190 18.56 5.41 28.21
CA ILE A 190 18.53 6.63 29.05
C ILE A 190 17.95 6.32 30.44
N LEU A 191 16.87 5.54 30.50
CA LEU A 191 16.23 5.12 31.76
C LEU A 191 17.21 4.33 32.65
N THR A 192 17.90 3.34 32.09
CA THR A 192 18.84 2.49 32.84
C THR A 192 20.10 3.24 33.28
N LEU A 193 20.65 4.11 32.43
CA LEU A 193 21.86 4.88 32.75
C LEU A 193 21.62 5.90 33.86
N LYS A 194 20.46 6.59 33.84
CA LYS A 194 20.17 7.69 34.77
C LYS A 194 19.62 7.24 36.11
N TYR A 195 18.84 6.14 36.15
CA TYR A 195 18.14 5.70 37.37
C TYR A 195 18.82 4.48 38.03
N LYS A 196 20.16 4.39 37.91
CA LYS A 196 21.01 3.24 38.26
C LYS A 196 20.87 2.67 39.69
N SER A 197 20.08 3.23 40.62
CA SER A 197 20.29 2.87 42.03
C SER A 197 19.14 2.70 43.03
N THR A 198 17.83 2.85 42.74
CA THR A 198 16.88 2.81 43.88
C THR A 198 15.45 2.29 43.66
N ARG A 199 14.93 2.15 42.44
CA ARG A 199 13.48 1.81 42.28
C ARG A 199 13.22 0.75 41.21
N THR A 200 12.75 -0.42 41.68
CA THR A 200 12.09 -1.52 40.94
C THR A 200 12.92 -2.33 39.92
N ASN A 201 13.91 -3.09 40.40
CA ASN A 201 14.68 -4.06 39.60
C ASN A 201 13.77 -5.02 38.80
N LYS A 202 12.68 -5.52 39.39
CA LYS A 202 11.74 -6.45 38.73
C LYS A 202 11.03 -5.86 37.50
N ARG A 203 10.60 -4.59 37.55
CA ARG A 203 9.90 -3.94 36.42
C ARG A 203 10.86 -3.64 35.27
N ILE A 204 12.09 -3.22 35.58
CA ILE A 204 13.12 -2.98 34.57
C ILE A 204 13.53 -4.28 33.87
N ILE A 205 13.71 -5.37 34.63
CA ILE A 205 13.98 -6.70 34.06
C ILE A 205 12.81 -7.15 33.16
N LEU A 206 11.57 -6.97 33.61
CA LEU A 206 10.39 -7.29 32.80
C LEU A 206 10.35 -6.51 31.47
N LEU A 207 10.64 -5.20 31.51
CA LEU A 207 10.70 -4.35 30.32
C LEU A 207 11.81 -4.77 29.36
N LEU A 208 12.97 -5.18 29.89
CA LEU A 208 14.09 -5.68 29.07
C LEU A 208 13.73 -7.00 28.39
N VAL A 209 13.17 -7.97 29.13
CA VAL A 209 12.76 -9.26 28.59
C VAL A 209 11.66 -9.08 27.54
N ALA A 210 10.62 -8.32 27.87
CA ALA A 210 9.53 -8.05 26.93
C ALA A 210 9.99 -7.28 25.69
N GLY A 211 10.91 -6.32 25.85
CA GLY A 211 11.53 -5.60 24.74
C GLY A 211 12.34 -6.50 23.82
N LEU A 212 13.07 -7.47 24.38
CA LEU A 212 13.86 -8.44 23.61
C LEU A 212 12.97 -9.48 22.90
N VAL A 213 11.90 -9.94 23.54
CA VAL A 213 10.90 -10.79 22.86
C VAL A 213 10.26 -10.02 21.70
N LEU A 214 9.93 -8.75 21.91
CA LEU A 214 9.36 -7.90 20.88
C LEU A 214 10.30 -7.71 19.67
N THR A 215 11.61 -7.53 19.90
CA THR A 215 12.56 -7.41 18.79
C THR A 215 12.64 -8.68 17.96
N VAL A 216 12.65 -9.85 18.61
CA VAL A 216 12.63 -11.15 17.92
C VAL A 216 11.37 -11.28 17.06
N ILE A 217 10.19 -10.95 17.60
CA ILE A 217 8.92 -11.01 16.86
C ILE A 217 8.97 -10.13 15.61
N VAL A 218 9.46 -8.89 15.73
CA VAL A 218 9.51 -7.95 14.60
C VAL A 218 10.54 -8.38 13.56
N VAL A 219 11.69 -8.90 13.98
CA VAL A 219 12.71 -9.43 13.06
C VAL A 219 12.15 -10.64 12.29
N VAL A 220 11.46 -11.56 12.97
CA VAL A 220 10.77 -12.68 12.31
C VAL A 220 9.70 -12.17 11.34
N GLY A 221 8.89 -11.19 11.75
CA GLY A 221 7.89 -10.56 10.88
C GLY A 221 8.51 -9.92 9.63
N ALA A 222 9.65 -9.24 9.77
CA ALA A 222 10.38 -8.65 8.65
C ALA A 222 10.97 -9.70 7.70
N ILE A 223 11.52 -10.80 8.23
CA ILE A 223 12.03 -11.92 7.41
C ILE A 223 10.89 -12.58 6.62
N LEU A 224 9.72 -12.77 7.24
CA LEU A 224 8.53 -13.32 6.57
C LEU A 224 7.97 -12.39 5.49
N LEU A 225 8.31 -11.11 5.53
CA LEU A 225 7.95 -10.12 4.52
C LEU A 225 8.87 -10.13 3.29
N ILE A 226 10.07 -10.72 3.40
CA ILE A 226 11.00 -10.88 2.27
C ILE A 226 10.32 -11.77 1.23
N PRO A 227 10.27 -11.37 -0.06
CA PRO A 227 9.50 -12.06 -1.07
C PRO A 227 10.01 -13.49 -1.27
N GLY A 228 9.27 -14.45 -0.73
CA GLY A 228 9.17 -15.79 -1.29
C GLY A 228 7.81 -15.92 -1.95
N GLU A 229 7.68 -16.78 -2.95
CA GLU A 229 6.44 -17.06 -3.72
C GLU A 229 5.19 -17.40 -2.88
N ASN A 230 5.29 -17.47 -1.55
CA ASN A 230 4.25 -17.92 -0.66
C ASN A 230 3.43 -16.75 -0.07
N PRO A 231 2.19 -16.55 -0.51
CA PRO A 231 1.34 -15.42 -0.11
C PRO A 231 0.99 -15.40 1.38
N VAL A 232 0.78 -16.58 1.95
CA VAL A 232 0.41 -16.78 3.35
C VAL A 232 1.52 -16.28 4.30
N LYS A 233 2.79 -16.40 3.90
CA LYS A 233 3.94 -15.96 4.70
C LYS A 233 4.01 -14.44 4.80
N SER A 234 3.77 -13.74 3.68
CA SER A 234 3.79 -12.27 3.64
C SER A 234 2.67 -11.65 4.47
N ALA A 235 1.44 -12.19 4.39
CA ALA A 235 0.32 -11.72 5.21
C ALA A 235 0.56 -11.95 6.70
N SER A 236 1.11 -13.12 7.06
CA SER A 236 1.49 -13.44 8.44
C SER A 236 2.57 -12.50 8.97
N GLY A 237 3.62 -12.21 8.19
CA GLY A 237 4.68 -11.27 8.57
C GLY A 237 4.15 -9.86 8.84
N LEU A 238 3.25 -9.37 7.99
CA LEU A 238 2.63 -8.05 8.11
C LEU A 238 1.73 -7.97 9.36
N GLY A 239 0.96 -9.03 9.64
CA GLY A 239 0.18 -9.16 10.86
C GLY A 239 1.04 -9.17 12.13
N LEU A 240 2.14 -9.92 12.13
CA LEU A 240 3.10 -9.95 13.25
C LEU A 240 3.68 -8.56 13.53
N ILE A 241 4.07 -7.82 12.49
CA ILE A 241 4.56 -6.44 12.62
C ILE A 241 3.50 -5.55 13.27
N VAL A 242 2.26 -5.55 12.77
CA VAL A 242 1.23 -4.66 13.31
C VAL A 242 0.86 -5.03 14.76
N ILE A 243 0.69 -6.32 15.08
CA ILE A 243 0.39 -6.76 16.46
C ILE A 243 1.52 -6.39 17.42
N SER A 244 2.77 -6.51 16.98
CA SER A 244 3.94 -6.17 17.79
C SER A 244 3.95 -4.68 18.19
N ILE A 245 3.43 -3.79 17.33
CA ILE A 245 3.34 -2.36 17.62
C ILE A 245 2.39 -2.07 18.78
N GLY A 246 1.26 -2.78 18.88
CA GLY A 246 0.37 -2.64 20.03
C GLY A 246 1.10 -2.95 21.35
N THR A 247 1.98 -3.95 21.32
CA THR A 247 2.83 -4.31 22.48
C THR A 247 3.90 -3.26 22.74
N LEU A 248 4.49 -2.68 21.67
CA LEU A 248 5.45 -1.57 21.78
C LEU A 248 4.83 -0.36 22.51
N ILE A 249 3.61 0.03 22.17
CA ILE A 249 2.91 1.15 22.82
C ILE A 249 2.72 0.90 24.32
N LEU A 250 2.36 -0.33 24.69
CA LEU A 250 2.23 -0.72 26.11
C LEU A 250 3.58 -0.64 26.85
N LEU A 251 4.68 -1.05 26.20
CA LEU A 251 6.01 -0.93 26.77
C LEU A 251 6.43 0.53 26.93
N GLN A 252 6.11 1.39 25.98
CA GLN A 252 6.38 2.84 26.05
C GLN A 252 5.66 3.49 27.21
N TYR A 253 4.38 3.18 27.39
CA TYR A 253 3.60 3.64 28.54
C TYR A 253 4.32 3.30 29.86
N ASN A 254 4.80 2.06 30.01
CA ASN A 254 5.52 1.64 31.21
C ASN A 254 6.87 2.36 31.39
N VAL A 255 7.61 2.59 30.30
CA VAL A 255 8.88 3.35 30.33
C VAL A 255 8.64 4.78 30.80
N PHE A 256 7.64 5.47 30.24
CA PHE A 256 7.33 6.84 30.63
C PHE A 256 6.80 6.96 32.07
N MET A 257 5.92 6.04 32.46
CA MET A 257 5.41 5.95 33.84
C MET A 257 6.53 5.77 34.86
N THR A 258 7.56 4.99 34.51
CA THR A 258 8.71 4.74 35.39
C THR A 258 9.66 5.94 35.45
N ALA A 259 9.83 6.69 34.35
CA ALA A 259 10.80 7.77 34.25
C ALA A 259 10.35 9.08 34.91
N PHE A 260 9.16 9.59 34.54
CA PHE A 260 8.73 10.96 34.89
C PHE A 260 7.25 11.04 35.35
N GLY A 261 6.50 9.93 35.29
CA GLY A 261 5.05 9.95 35.46
C GLY A 261 4.31 10.54 34.25
N MET A 262 2.97 10.60 34.30
CA MET A 262 2.14 11.08 33.19
C MET A 262 2.17 12.60 33.08
N THR A 263 3.07 13.13 32.24
CA THR A 263 3.05 14.56 31.84
C THR A 263 2.12 14.76 30.64
N SER A 264 1.57 15.98 30.47
CA SER A 264 0.70 16.32 29.34
C SER A 264 1.35 15.99 27.98
N PHE A 265 2.65 16.25 27.84
CA PHE A 265 3.40 15.92 26.63
C PHE A 265 3.50 14.40 26.38
N THR A 266 3.71 13.62 27.44
CA THR A 266 3.72 12.15 27.36
C THR A 266 2.36 11.60 26.93
N ILE A 267 1.27 12.16 27.48
CA ILE A 267 -0.10 11.81 27.11
C ILE A 267 -0.33 12.10 25.63
N ALA A 268 0.10 13.27 25.14
CA ALA A 268 -0.01 13.62 23.72
C ALA A 268 0.73 12.62 22.81
N ILE A 269 1.96 12.22 23.18
CA ILE A 269 2.72 11.20 22.44
C ILE A 269 1.95 9.87 22.39
N LEU A 270 1.43 9.40 23.52
CA LEU A 270 0.70 8.14 23.59
C LEU A 270 -0.58 8.18 22.75
N ILE A 271 -1.31 9.29 22.76
CA ILE A 271 -2.49 9.49 21.91
C ILE A 271 -2.11 9.43 20.43
N THR A 272 -1.03 10.13 20.03
CA THR A 272 -0.53 10.08 18.64
C THR A 272 -0.13 8.65 18.23
N GLN A 273 0.48 7.88 19.13
CA GLN A 273 0.82 6.47 18.88
C GLN A 273 -0.41 5.59 18.70
N VAL A 274 -1.44 5.78 19.53
CA VAL A 274 -2.71 5.05 19.40
C VAL A 274 -3.39 5.39 18.08
N LEU A 275 -3.43 6.66 17.67
CA LEU A 275 -3.95 7.05 16.35
C LEU A 275 -3.17 6.38 15.21
N GLY A 276 -1.84 6.43 15.26
CA GLY A 276 -0.99 5.77 14.27
C GLY A 276 -1.22 4.26 14.20
N TYR A 277 -1.44 3.61 15.35
CA TYR A 277 -1.76 2.18 15.43
C TYR A 277 -3.13 1.85 14.85
N VAL A 278 -4.16 2.65 15.12
CA VAL A 278 -5.49 2.49 14.52
C VAL A 278 -5.40 2.61 13.00
N LEU A 279 -4.66 3.59 12.49
CA LEU A 279 -4.43 3.75 11.05
C LEU A 279 -3.71 2.52 10.45
N ALA A 280 -2.70 1.99 11.15
CA ALA A 280 -1.99 0.78 10.73
C ALA A 280 -2.89 -0.47 10.74
N LEU A 281 -3.75 -0.64 11.76
CA LEU A 281 -4.72 -1.73 11.84
C LEU A 281 -5.77 -1.64 10.72
N VAL A 282 -6.33 -0.46 10.50
CA VAL A 282 -7.30 -0.25 9.42
C VAL A 282 -6.63 -0.50 8.07
N GLY A 283 -5.41 -0.01 7.86
CA GLY A 283 -4.60 -0.30 6.68
C GLY A 283 -4.37 -1.79 6.48
N LEU A 284 -3.98 -2.53 7.53
CA LEU A 284 -3.82 -3.99 7.49
C LEU A 284 -5.12 -4.71 7.14
N CYS A 285 -6.23 -4.37 7.80
CA CYS A 285 -7.54 -4.98 7.54
C CYS A 285 -7.98 -4.73 6.10
N LEU A 286 -7.84 -3.50 5.60
CA LEU A 286 -8.16 -3.17 4.21
C LEU A 286 -7.27 -3.91 3.22
N CYS A 287 -5.97 -4.07 3.54
CA CYS A 287 -5.08 -4.91 2.73
C CYS A 287 -5.56 -6.37 2.71
N ILE A 288 -5.97 -6.93 3.85
CA ILE A 288 -6.43 -8.33 3.95
C ILE A 288 -7.73 -8.56 3.18
N MET A 289 -8.64 -7.58 3.22
CA MET A 289 -9.99 -7.71 2.67
C MET A 289 -10.08 -7.35 1.18
N ALA A 290 -9.18 -6.52 0.66
CA ALA A 290 -9.19 -6.11 -0.74
C ALA A 290 -8.27 -6.99 -1.58
N CYS A 291 -8.78 -7.51 -2.71
CA CYS A 291 -7.99 -8.29 -3.67
C CYS A 291 -6.98 -7.42 -4.44
N GLU A 292 -7.06 -6.08 -4.30
CA GLU A 292 -6.09 -5.10 -4.79
C GLU A 292 -5.72 -4.10 -3.67
N PRO A 293 -4.43 -3.81 -3.44
CA PRO A 293 -3.96 -3.00 -2.32
C PRO A 293 -4.10 -1.51 -2.62
N VAL A 294 -5.33 -0.99 -2.70
CA VAL A 294 -5.59 0.46 -2.90
C VAL A 294 -5.17 1.29 -1.68
N HIS A 295 -5.00 0.65 -0.51
CA HIS A 295 -4.78 1.32 0.78
C HIS A 295 -3.44 1.00 1.46
N GLY A 296 -2.47 0.44 0.75
CA GLY A 296 -1.12 0.21 1.27
C GLY A 296 -0.44 1.44 1.90
N PRO A 297 -0.57 2.65 1.31
CA PRO A 297 -0.05 3.88 1.90
C PRO A 297 -0.64 4.23 3.28
N LEU A 298 -1.86 3.78 3.59
CA LEU A 298 -2.51 4.03 4.88
C LEU A 298 -1.78 3.31 6.02
N LEU A 299 -1.42 2.04 5.79
CA LEU A 299 -0.61 1.26 6.72
C LEU A 299 0.75 1.93 6.95
N ILE A 300 1.43 2.30 5.86
CA ILE A 300 2.75 2.93 5.90
C ILE A 300 2.71 4.26 6.66
N SER A 301 1.67 5.06 6.43
CA SER A 301 1.44 6.31 7.16
C SER A 301 1.28 6.07 8.67
N GLY A 302 0.47 5.07 9.07
CA GLY A 302 0.33 4.68 10.47
C GLY A 302 1.67 4.30 11.12
N LEU A 303 2.45 3.45 10.44
CA LEU A 303 3.81 3.07 10.89
C LEU A 303 4.75 4.27 11.01
N GLY A 304 4.70 5.21 10.06
CA GLY A 304 5.49 6.44 10.08
C GLY A 304 5.14 7.35 11.25
N ILE A 305 3.84 7.54 11.55
CA ILE A 305 3.36 8.32 12.70
C ILE A 305 3.91 7.73 14.01
N ILE A 306 3.91 6.41 14.15
CA ILE A 306 4.45 5.73 15.33
C ILE A 306 5.95 5.99 15.46
N ALA A 307 6.73 5.83 14.39
CA ALA A 307 8.17 6.09 14.40
C ALA A 307 8.51 7.56 14.73
N LEU A 308 7.72 8.52 14.23
CA LEU A 308 7.86 9.93 14.58
C LEU A 308 7.54 10.19 16.06
N ALA A 309 6.46 9.60 16.58
CA ALA A 309 6.10 9.72 18.00
C ALA A 309 7.18 9.10 18.90
N GLU A 310 7.79 7.99 18.47
CA GLU A 310 8.94 7.39 19.14
C GLU A 310 10.14 8.35 19.22
N LEU A 311 10.47 8.98 18.10
CA LEU A 311 11.57 9.93 18.00
C LEU A 311 11.34 11.14 18.92
N LEU A 312 10.14 11.71 18.90
CA LEU A 312 9.76 12.82 19.77
C LEU A 312 9.87 12.45 21.25
N GLY A 313 9.44 11.24 21.62
CA GLY A 313 9.57 10.74 22.98
C GLY A 313 11.03 10.59 23.43
N LEU A 314 11.93 10.16 22.54
CA LEU A 314 13.36 10.04 22.85
C LEU A 314 14.00 11.42 23.04
N VAL A 315 13.69 12.37 22.15
CA VAL A 315 14.16 13.76 22.24
C VAL A 315 13.69 14.40 23.55
N TYR A 316 12.42 14.21 23.91
CA TYR A 316 11.86 14.71 25.16
C TYR A 316 12.56 14.11 26.38
N MET A 317 12.75 12.79 26.43
CA MET A 317 13.48 12.15 27.52
C MET A 317 14.91 12.68 27.63
N LYS A 318 15.61 12.90 26.51
CA LYS A 318 16.96 13.48 26.52
C LYS A 318 16.96 14.90 27.08
N PHE A 319 16.02 15.75 26.67
CA PHE A 319 15.92 17.14 27.11
C PHE A 319 15.58 17.25 28.60
N VAL A 320 14.53 16.56 29.04
CA VAL A 320 14.15 16.50 30.46
C VAL A 320 15.25 15.87 31.29
N ALA A 321 15.93 14.85 30.75
CA ALA A 321 17.04 14.22 31.45
C ALA A 321 18.22 15.18 31.67
N SER A 322 18.52 16.02 30.68
CA SER A 322 19.58 17.04 30.74
C SER A 322 19.23 18.16 31.72
N ASN A 323 17.99 18.63 31.73
CA ASN A 323 17.57 19.76 32.57
C ASN A 323 17.63 19.46 34.07
N GLN A 324 17.54 18.19 34.48
CA GLN A 324 17.69 17.81 35.89
C GLN A 324 19.15 17.79 36.39
N ARG A 325 20.16 17.84 35.50
CA ARG A 325 21.58 17.90 35.93
C ARG A 325 22.01 19.27 36.47
N THR A 326 21.18 20.31 36.32
CA THR A 326 21.52 21.68 36.75
C THR A 326 21.06 22.03 38.17
N ILE A 327 20.36 21.14 38.86
CA ILE A 327 19.99 21.33 40.28
C ILE A 327 21.15 20.80 41.13
N GLN A 328 22.04 21.71 41.56
CA GLN A 328 23.12 21.41 42.50
C GLN A 328 22.57 20.78 43.79
N PRO A 329 23.31 19.85 44.44
CA PRO A 329 22.97 19.43 45.79
C PRO A 329 23.02 20.63 46.74
N PRO A 330 22.16 20.68 47.77
CA PRO A 330 22.20 21.76 48.74
C PRO A 330 23.59 21.80 49.39
N ARG A 331 24.22 22.97 49.32
CA ARG A 331 25.48 23.24 50.00
C ARG A 331 25.14 23.31 51.50
N ASN A 332 25.41 22.24 52.22
CA ASN A 332 25.30 22.23 53.68
C ASN A 332 26.17 23.38 54.23
N LYS A 333 25.54 24.28 54.99
CA LYS A 333 26.19 25.14 55.99
C LYS A 333 25.98 24.50 57.35
#